data_AF-A0A2W4RHS8-F1
#
_entry.id   AF-A0A2W4RHS8-F1
#
_cell.length_a   1.000
_cell.length_b   1.000
_cell.length_c   1.000
_cell.angle_alpha   90.00
_cell.angle_beta   90.00
_cell.angle_gamma   90.00
#
_symmetry.space_group_name_H-M   'P 1'
#
loop_
_entity.id
_entity.type
_entity.pdbx_description
1 polymer ?
#
loop_
_entity_poly.entity_id
_entity_poly.type
_entity_poly.pdbx_seq_one_letter_code
_entity_poly.pdbx_strand_id
1 'polypeptide(L)'
;MSSASITFAQLKQCMADRVDQPGFPRKASLPNLLSALNAFLNDLGLDPSHAVGTTLRVGYYKAVEGHISRLREQGHTSAYIANRKSLLKSWRKLVAQLDRESSVQNGSMTPLQAALQNVLDAGATIKGLAREARIPFSTLQRLCRGGAPTRRSMRYLRRLECFLGMAEGALTDLVGGGRVAGSDSTAATESISYRVKLRELVHDSYALKKTSIGDSFIEEWSSLLRFKTSTFVLARAIEAASQTRRPTWRIRSAGLPPTYGEWVDTVNGRPCPSASIAFQMTAQFLGWLSLSKSRGGREMPVDEAQSLGHFANVEYVLSYLQWRIDRGGGTVNNSVRRILQFAKSLTHPDQGFLVGNPEIGARVGVRDSESWEARCRGAYEQFKYTLRNLPKISRARDPFEPIKKILELENPLNAVVDAIRRIDADRPATGGIWEAVWARDRLLLALVASNPLRASNLKLLTWRADNTGMLRQDSSGGWEIVIQPELFKNQAGAAGDRPYRMPVQEQLWPFITTYLRDYWPMLSRGQTDRVFVSHKCPGSVWKGLNRRFETLTRRYLHGCPGVGPHSFRHIVATAVIKRTGSFTAAALILHDREETVRAHYAHLVGTDGARWLANVLSEAFKRV
;
A
#
# COMPACT_ATOMS: atom_id res chain seq x y z
N MET A 1 52.00 -1.38 6.73
CA MET A 1 51.73 -2.83 6.87
C MET A 1 50.63 -3.21 5.90
N SER A 2 50.78 -4.27 5.11
CA SER A 2 49.72 -4.71 4.19
C SER A 2 48.47 -5.12 4.97
N SER A 3 47.29 -4.56 4.66
CA SER A 3 46.05 -4.93 5.36
C SER A 3 45.69 -6.42 5.23
N ALA A 4 46.25 -7.11 4.23
CA ALA A 4 46.07 -8.54 4.03
C ALA A 4 46.58 -9.40 5.20
N SER A 5 47.48 -8.88 6.04
CA SER A 5 48.11 -9.62 7.13
C SER A 5 47.69 -9.17 8.55
N ILE A 6 46.65 -8.34 8.70
CA ILE A 6 46.21 -7.92 10.04
C ILE A 6 45.61 -9.10 10.82
N THR A 7 46.06 -9.30 12.06
CA THR A 7 45.52 -10.32 12.96
C THR A 7 44.29 -9.83 13.72
N PHE A 8 43.48 -10.73 14.28
CA PHE A 8 42.35 -10.32 15.11
C PHE A 8 42.79 -9.58 16.39
N ALA A 9 43.98 -9.86 16.93
CA ALA A 9 44.57 -9.14 18.05
C ALA A 9 44.87 -7.68 17.67
N GLN A 10 45.50 -7.46 16.52
CA GLN A 10 45.76 -6.13 16.00
C GLN A 10 44.46 -5.40 15.67
N LEU A 11 43.46 -6.09 15.11
CA LEU A 11 42.15 -5.51 14.81
C LEU A 11 41.43 -5.03 16.08
N LYS A 12 41.53 -5.79 17.18
CA LYS A 12 40.99 -5.39 18.49
C LYS A 12 41.64 -4.10 18.99
N GLN A 13 42.97 -4.00 18.87
CA GLN A 13 43.70 -2.79 19.24
C GLN A 13 43.24 -1.60 18.40
N CYS A 14 43.15 -1.77 17.07
CA CYS A 14 42.67 -0.71 16.19
C CYS A 14 41.25 -0.25 16.51
N MET A 15 40.35 -1.14 16.95
CA MET A 15 39.01 -0.74 17.40
C MET A 15 39.09 0.06 18.70
N ALA A 16 39.92 -0.38 19.66
CA ALA A 16 40.11 0.32 20.93
C ALA A 16 40.68 1.74 20.74
N ASP A 17 41.59 1.92 19.79
CA ASP A 17 42.18 3.23 19.49
C ASP A 17 41.21 4.18 18.76
N ARG A 18 40.17 3.63 18.11
CA ARG A 18 39.22 4.38 17.27
C ARG A 18 37.85 4.59 17.91
N VAL A 19 37.60 4.07 19.11
CA VAL A 19 36.34 4.37 19.83
C VAL A 19 36.18 5.87 20.05
N ASP A 20 34.93 6.34 20.08
CA ASP A 20 34.54 7.76 20.19
C ASP A 20 34.94 8.66 19.00
N GLN A 21 35.68 8.15 18.01
CA GLN A 21 35.94 8.89 16.77
C GLN A 21 34.67 8.96 15.88
N PRO A 22 34.50 10.02 15.06
CA PRO A 22 33.38 10.15 14.14
C PRO A 22 33.22 8.92 13.23
N GLY A 23 32.06 8.26 13.32
CA GLY A 23 31.76 7.06 12.52
C GLY A 23 32.08 5.72 13.20
N PHE A 24 32.70 5.74 14.39
CA PHE A 24 32.98 4.56 15.20
C PHE A 24 32.05 4.42 16.42
N PRO A 25 31.98 3.22 17.02
CA PRO A 25 31.20 3.00 18.25
C PRO A 25 31.72 3.83 19.44
N ARG A 26 30.83 4.11 20.39
CA ARG A 26 31.21 4.75 21.66
C ARG A 26 32.09 3.83 22.49
N LYS A 27 33.01 4.38 23.30
CA LYS A 27 33.89 3.61 24.19
C LYS A 27 33.13 2.67 25.13
N ALA A 28 31.95 3.08 25.61
CA ALA A 28 31.06 2.24 26.41
C ALA A 28 30.62 0.93 25.71
N SER A 29 30.68 0.86 24.38
CA SER A 29 30.34 -0.34 23.60
C SER A 29 31.52 -1.30 23.38
N LEU A 30 32.75 -0.91 23.74
CA LEU A 30 33.96 -1.70 23.50
C LEU A 30 33.92 -3.09 24.16
N PRO A 31 33.49 -3.25 25.43
CA PRO A 31 33.40 -4.59 26.04
C PRO A 31 32.45 -5.52 25.28
N ASN A 32 31.30 -4.97 24.84
CA ASN A 32 30.33 -5.72 24.05
C ASN A 32 30.87 -6.07 22.66
N LEU A 33 31.62 -5.17 22.02
CA LEU A 33 32.29 -5.44 20.75
C LEU A 33 33.32 -6.57 20.89
N LEU A 34 34.14 -6.53 21.92
CA LEU A 34 35.16 -7.56 22.17
C LEU A 34 34.52 -8.91 22.47
N SER A 35 33.50 -8.95 23.33
CA SER A 35 32.69 -10.15 23.56
C SER A 35 32.06 -10.66 22.27
N ALA A 36 31.55 -9.75 21.42
CA ALA A 36 30.99 -10.03 20.10
C ALA A 36 31.97 -10.70 19.13
N LEU A 37 33.21 -10.24 19.13
CA LEU A 37 34.24 -10.83 18.30
C LEU A 37 34.71 -12.17 18.86
N ASN A 38 34.97 -12.25 20.16
CA ASN A 38 35.52 -13.45 20.79
C ASN A 38 34.63 -14.68 20.60
N ALA A 39 33.34 -14.61 20.95
CA ALA A 39 32.48 -15.78 20.73
C ALA A 39 32.22 -16.06 19.24
N PHE A 40 32.41 -15.09 18.35
CA PHE A 40 32.36 -15.35 16.90
C PHE A 40 33.61 -16.09 16.41
N LEU A 41 34.79 -15.77 16.96
CA LEU A 41 36.03 -16.47 16.67
C LEU A 41 36.03 -17.90 17.24
N ASN A 42 35.57 -18.06 18.48
CA ASN A 42 35.44 -19.38 19.11
C ASN A 42 34.55 -20.32 18.27
N ASP A 43 33.43 -19.80 17.77
CA ASP A 43 32.51 -20.51 16.87
C ASP A 43 33.13 -20.96 15.54
N LEU A 44 34.22 -20.32 15.12
CA LEU A 44 34.95 -20.62 13.90
C LEU A 44 36.25 -21.39 14.17
N GLY A 45 36.56 -21.70 15.44
CA GLY A 45 37.83 -22.32 15.83
C GLY A 45 39.05 -21.43 15.59
N LEU A 46 38.87 -20.11 15.63
CA LEU A 46 39.93 -19.11 15.39
C LEU A 46 40.35 -18.45 16.70
N ASP A 47 41.64 -18.12 16.82
CA ASP A 47 42.18 -17.36 17.95
C ASP A 47 42.68 -15.96 17.53
N PRO A 48 42.94 -15.04 18.49
CA PRO A 48 43.35 -13.66 18.18
C PRO A 48 44.63 -13.51 17.34
N SER A 49 45.53 -14.50 17.34
CA SER A 49 46.76 -14.49 16.52
C SER A 49 46.49 -14.77 15.04
N HIS A 50 45.35 -15.38 14.70
CA HIS A 50 44.99 -15.66 13.32
C HIS A 50 44.80 -14.37 12.51
N ALA A 51 45.19 -14.42 11.25
CA ALA A 51 44.90 -13.37 10.28
C ALA A 51 43.39 -13.23 10.08
N VAL A 52 42.90 -11.99 9.93
CA VAL A 52 41.48 -11.72 9.66
C VAL A 52 40.99 -12.42 8.38
N GLY A 53 41.89 -12.61 7.40
CA GLY A 53 41.66 -13.41 6.20
C GLY A 53 40.37 -13.05 5.46
N THR A 54 39.62 -14.07 5.04
CA THR A 54 38.31 -13.92 4.38
C THR A 54 37.16 -13.74 5.38
N THR A 55 37.36 -14.05 6.65
CA THR A 55 36.32 -14.15 7.70
C THR A 55 35.53 -12.88 7.91
N LEU A 56 36.19 -11.71 7.95
CA LEU A 56 35.51 -10.40 7.99
C LEU A 56 35.52 -9.66 6.64
N ARG A 57 35.92 -10.35 5.56
CA ARG A 57 35.97 -9.82 4.19
C ARG A 57 34.94 -10.53 3.31
N VAL A 58 35.38 -11.23 2.27
CA VAL A 58 34.53 -11.88 1.27
C VAL A 58 33.65 -12.97 1.90
N GLY A 59 34.15 -13.68 2.91
CA GLY A 59 33.43 -14.75 3.61
C GLY A 59 32.47 -14.26 4.72
N TYR A 60 32.39 -12.95 4.97
CA TYR A 60 31.69 -12.40 6.15
C TYR A 60 30.25 -12.87 6.29
N TYR A 61 29.44 -12.75 5.22
CA TYR A 61 28.02 -13.05 5.33
C TYR A 61 27.77 -14.52 5.62
N LYS A 62 28.55 -15.42 4.98
CA LYS A 62 28.50 -16.87 5.22
C LYS A 62 28.92 -17.21 6.65
N ALA A 63 30.02 -16.62 7.14
CA ALA A 63 30.52 -16.87 8.49
C ALA A 63 29.55 -16.37 9.56
N VAL A 64 28.99 -15.16 9.38
CA VAL A 64 28.00 -14.58 10.29
C VAL A 64 26.70 -15.39 10.28
N GLU A 65 26.24 -15.85 9.12
CA GLU A 65 25.05 -16.71 9.03
C GLU A 65 25.23 -18.02 9.80
N GLY A 66 26.38 -18.70 9.66
CA GLY A 66 26.70 -19.89 10.45
C GLY A 66 26.71 -19.63 11.96
N HIS A 67 27.31 -18.53 12.40
CA HIS A 67 27.30 -18.12 13.82
C HIS A 67 25.86 -17.84 14.32
N ILE A 68 25.03 -17.17 13.51
CA ILE A 68 23.64 -16.88 13.89
C ILE A 68 22.83 -18.17 14.00
N SER A 69 23.01 -19.12 13.09
CA SER A 69 22.30 -20.40 13.14
C SER A 69 22.60 -21.14 14.44
N ARG A 70 23.87 -21.20 14.86
CA ARG A 70 24.25 -21.78 16.17
C ARG A 70 23.66 -21.04 17.36
N LEU A 71 23.67 -19.71 17.35
CA LEU A 71 23.02 -18.94 18.42
C LEU A 71 21.51 -19.22 18.52
N ARG A 72 20.84 -19.49 17.39
CA ARG A 72 19.43 -19.90 17.38
C ARG A 72 19.24 -21.30 17.95
N GLU A 73 20.10 -22.24 17.56
CA GLU A 73 20.09 -23.61 18.11
C GLU A 73 20.32 -23.63 19.62
N GLN A 74 21.16 -22.73 20.13
CA GLN A 74 21.41 -22.53 21.57
C GLN A 74 20.27 -21.81 22.30
N GLY A 75 19.17 -21.46 21.62
CA GLY A 75 17.99 -20.84 22.23
C GLY A 75 18.13 -19.35 22.55
N HIS A 76 19.12 -18.63 21.99
CA HIS A 76 19.25 -17.20 22.23
C HIS A 76 18.10 -16.39 21.64
N THR A 77 17.70 -15.33 22.35
CA THR A 77 16.60 -14.45 21.91
C THR A 77 16.95 -13.69 20.63
N SER A 78 15.94 -13.39 19.83
CA SER A 78 16.07 -12.58 18.61
C SER A 78 16.72 -11.21 18.87
N ALA A 79 16.46 -10.60 20.03
CA ALA A 79 17.08 -9.33 20.45
C ALA A 79 18.60 -9.47 20.71
N TYR A 80 19.01 -10.57 21.36
CA TYR A 80 20.42 -10.88 21.57
C TYR A 80 21.15 -11.08 20.24
N ILE A 81 20.56 -11.88 19.34
CA ILE A 81 21.10 -12.13 18.01
C ILE A 81 21.22 -10.83 17.21
N ALA A 82 20.21 -9.95 17.27
CA ALA A 82 20.24 -8.63 16.63
C ALA A 82 21.41 -7.77 17.11
N ASN A 83 21.62 -7.71 18.43
CA ASN A 83 22.75 -7.00 19.02
C ASN A 83 24.09 -7.59 18.53
N ARG A 84 24.21 -8.92 18.54
CA ARG A 84 25.40 -9.63 18.08
C ARG A 84 25.78 -9.28 16.65
N LYS A 85 24.81 -9.30 15.74
CA LYS A 85 25.03 -8.92 14.33
C LYS A 85 25.45 -7.46 14.18
N SER A 86 24.85 -6.55 14.94
CA SER A 86 25.23 -5.13 14.92
C SER A 86 26.69 -4.93 15.37
N LEU A 87 27.13 -5.67 16.38
CA LEU A 87 28.50 -5.61 16.88
C LEU A 87 29.49 -6.19 15.85
N LEU A 88 29.19 -7.36 15.26
CA LEU A 88 29.99 -7.95 14.18
C LEU A 88 30.05 -7.08 12.92
N LYS A 89 28.98 -6.35 12.61
CA LYS A 89 28.97 -5.38 11.51
C LYS A 89 29.93 -4.22 11.76
N SER A 90 30.08 -3.78 13.01
CA SER A 90 31.07 -2.75 13.37
C SER A 90 32.50 -3.23 13.10
N TRP A 91 32.81 -4.50 13.41
CA TRP A 91 34.12 -5.09 13.11
C TRP A 91 34.40 -5.16 11.61
N ARG A 92 33.43 -5.60 10.79
CA ARG A 92 33.59 -5.58 9.33
C ARG A 92 33.84 -4.18 8.78
N LYS A 93 33.13 -3.17 9.29
CA LYS A 93 33.33 -1.78 8.86
C LYS A 93 34.74 -1.29 9.14
N LEU A 94 35.29 -1.63 10.30
CA LEU A 94 36.68 -1.32 10.63
C LEU A 94 37.64 -2.01 9.64
N VAL A 95 37.45 -3.30 9.35
CA VAL A 95 38.28 -4.04 8.38
C VAL A 95 38.22 -3.39 7.00
N ALA A 96 37.02 -3.06 6.50
CA ALA A 96 36.86 -2.39 5.20
C ALA A 96 37.53 -1.02 5.15
N GLN A 97 37.53 -0.28 6.27
CA GLN A 97 38.22 1.00 6.38
C GLN A 97 39.74 0.82 6.39
N LEU A 98 40.28 -0.15 7.13
CA LEU A 98 41.72 -0.44 7.16
C LEU A 98 42.22 -0.92 5.79
N ASP A 99 41.44 -1.75 5.09
CA ASP A 99 41.75 -2.19 3.73
C ASP A 99 41.77 -1.01 2.76
N ARG A 100 40.84 -0.06 2.92
CA ARG A 100 40.82 1.18 2.12
C ARG A 100 42.04 2.06 2.40
N GLU A 101 42.38 2.28 3.67
CA GLU A 101 43.55 3.07 4.07
C GLU A 101 44.85 2.45 3.50
N SER A 102 45.00 1.13 3.59
CA SER A 102 46.13 0.42 2.99
C SER A 102 46.14 0.48 1.46
N SER A 103 44.98 0.43 0.81
CA SER A 103 44.90 0.52 -0.66
C SER A 103 45.33 1.89 -1.17
N VAL A 104 44.95 2.95 -0.47
CA VAL A 104 45.38 4.32 -0.77
C VAL A 104 46.89 4.47 -0.61
N GLN A 105 47.47 3.93 0.47
CA GLN A 105 48.91 3.99 0.71
C GLN A 105 49.72 3.21 -0.34
N ASN A 106 49.19 2.08 -0.80
CA ASN A 106 49.89 1.17 -1.73
C ASN A 106 49.54 1.40 -3.21
N GLY A 107 48.69 2.39 -3.52
CA GLY A 107 48.24 2.65 -4.90
C GLY A 107 47.44 1.51 -5.54
N SER A 108 46.82 0.63 -4.73
CA SER A 108 46.06 -0.54 -5.21
C SER A 108 44.54 -0.28 -5.25
N MET A 109 43.79 -1.17 -5.89
CA MET A 109 42.33 -1.05 -5.98
C MET A 109 41.66 -1.08 -4.60
N THR A 110 40.74 -0.15 -4.37
CA THR A 110 39.95 -0.14 -3.12
C THR A 110 39.02 -1.37 -3.04
N PRO A 111 38.58 -1.79 -1.83
CA PRO A 111 37.65 -2.92 -1.68
C PRO A 111 36.36 -2.79 -2.49
N LEU A 112 35.79 -1.57 -2.54
CA LEU A 112 34.61 -1.29 -3.37
C LEU A 112 34.94 -1.44 -4.86
N GLN A 113 36.10 -0.95 -5.29
CA GLN A 113 36.52 -1.02 -6.69
C GLN A 113 36.73 -2.48 -7.13
N ALA A 114 37.39 -3.30 -6.31
CA ALA A 114 37.55 -4.72 -6.57
C ALA A 114 36.20 -5.46 -6.63
N ALA A 115 35.28 -5.15 -5.71
CA ALA A 115 33.93 -5.73 -5.73
C ALA A 115 33.13 -5.35 -6.97
N LEU A 116 33.24 -4.10 -7.43
CA LEU A 116 32.60 -3.65 -8.67
C LEU A 116 33.26 -4.28 -9.91
N GLN A 117 34.57 -4.49 -9.90
CA GLN A 117 35.28 -5.15 -11.01
C GLN A 117 34.85 -6.61 -11.15
N ASN A 118 34.75 -7.35 -10.04
CA ASN A 118 34.24 -8.72 -10.05
C ASN A 118 32.82 -8.83 -10.64
N VAL A 119 31.96 -7.83 -10.42
CA VAL A 119 30.62 -7.77 -11.03
C VAL A 119 30.70 -7.57 -12.55
N LEU A 120 31.67 -6.80 -13.03
CA LEU A 120 31.87 -6.57 -14.47
C LEU A 120 32.49 -7.78 -15.15
N ASP A 121 33.44 -8.44 -14.48
CA ASP A 121 34.13 -9.63 -14.98
C ASP A 121 33.18 -10.84 -15.12
N ALA A 122 32.05 -10.84 -14.39
CA ALA A 122 30.95 -11.79 -14.55
C ALA A 122 30.10 -11.58 -15.83
N GLY A 123 30.55 -10.74 -16.77
CA GLY A 123 29.93 -10.55 -18.09
C GLY A 123 29.09 -9.27 -18.25
N ALA A 124 29.14 -8.33 -17.30
CA ALA A 124 28.38 -7.09 -17.37
C ALA A 124 29.20 -5.93 -17.96
N THR A 125 28.67 -5.21 -18.95
CA THR A 125 29.27 -3.94 -19.38
C THR A 125 28.83 -2.80 -18.46
N ILE A 126 29.72 -1.84 -18.17
CA ILE A 126 29.39 -0.66 -17.33
C ILE A 126 28.17 0.08 -17.89
N LYS A 127 28.07 0.22 -19.22
CA LYS A 127 26.97 0.91 -19.90
C LYS A 127 25.64 0.15 -19.76
N GLY A 128 25.66 -1.17 -19.92
CA GLY A 128 24.48 -2.03 -19.72
C GLY A 128 24.01 -1.99 -18.27
N LEU A 129 24.94 -2.18 -17.33
CA LEU A 129 24.64 -2.20 -15.89
C LEU A 129 24.10 -0.85 -15.41
N ALA A 130 24.67 0.27 -15.87
CA ALA A 130 24.16 1.61 -15.57
C ALA A 130 22.73 1.81 -16.09
N ARG A 131 22.42 1.35 -17.30
CA ARG A 131 21.08 1.48 -17.90
C ARG A 131 20.03 0.69 -17.12
N GLU A 132 20.32 -0.57 -16.83
CA GLU A 132 19.37 -1.51 -16.22
C GLU A 132 19.16 -1.24 -14.73
N ALA A 133 20.23 -0.97 -13.99
CA ALA A 133 20.15 -0.51 -12.61
C ALA A 133 19.69 0.96 -12.51
N ARG A 134 19.53 1.67 -13.64
CA ARG A 134 19.20 3.10 -13.74
C ARG A 134 20.09 3.97 -12.84
N ILE A 135 21.39 3.78 -12.96
CA ILE A 135 22.44 4.56 -12.33
C ILE A 135 23.05 5.45 -13.41
N PRO A 136 23.34 6.74 -13.15
CA PRO A 136 24.03 7.56 -14.14
C PRO A 136 25.36 6.92 -14.54
N PHE A 137 25.57 6.72 -15.85
CA PHE A 137 26.76 6.05 -16.39
C PHE A 137 28.05 6.66 -15.84
N SER A 138 28.15 7.98 -15.84
CA SER A 138 29.30 8.72 -15.28
C SER A 138 29.55 8.42 -13.80
N THR A 139 28.49 8.17 -13.02
CA THR A 139 28.63 7.84 -11.60
C THR A 139 29.16 6.42 -11.40
N LEU A 140 28.61 5.45 -12.14
CA LEU A 140 29.08 4.06 -12.05
C LEU A 140 30.50 3.91 -12.59
N GLN A 141 30.80 4.51 -13.75
CA GLN A 141 32.12 4.53 -14.34
C GLN A 141 33.17 5.14 -13.38
N ARG A 142 32.83 6.24 -12.72
CA ARG A 142 33.71 6.87 -11.72
C ARG A 142 33.96 5.96 -10.53
N LEU A 143 32.96 5.21 -10.04
CA LEU A 143 33.11 4.26 -8.92
C LEU A 143 33.98 3.06 -9.32
N CYS A 144 33.79 2.51 -10.53
CA CYS A 144 34.62 1.42 -11.07
C CYS A 144 36.09 1.85 -11.27
N ARG A 145 36.33 3.14 -11.50
CA ARG A 145 37.68 3.73 -11.58
C ARG A 145 38.27 4.16 -10.22
N GLY A 146 37.65 3.74 -9.11
CA GLY A 146 38.16 4.00 -7.76
C GLY A 146 37.78 5.38 -7.19
N GLY A 147 36.87 6.13 -7.83
CA GLY A 147 36.44 7.43 -7.35
C GLY A 147 35.67 7.36 -6.02
N ALA A 148 35.99 8.26 -5.09
CA ALA A 148 35.41 8.25 -3.75
C ALA A 148 33.87 8.32 -3.74
N PRO A 149 33.16 7.49 -2.97
CA PRO A 149 31.70 7.56 -2.87
C PRO A 149 31.23 8.86 -2.22
N THR A 150 30.30 9.55 -2.86
CA THR A 150 29.56 10.70 -2.28
C THR A 150 28.28 10.23 -1.61
N ARG A 151 27.68 11.07 -0.76
CA ARG A 151 26.33 10.83 -0.17
C ARG A 151 25.28 10.48 -1.25
N ARG A 152 25.37 11.11 -2.42
CA ARG A 152 24.50 10.84 -3.59
C ARG A 152 24.81 9.52 -4.29
N SER A 153 26.04 9.02 -4.21
CA SER A 153 26.39 7.72 -4.78
C SER A 153 26.01 6.53 -3.90
N MET A 154 25.86 6.74 -2.59
CA MET A 154 25.44 5.67 -1.66
C MET A 154 24.07 5.08 -2.02
N ARG A 155 23.12 5.91 -2.47
CA ARG A 155 21.82 5.42 -2.96
C ARG A 155 21.94 4.59 -4.23
N TYR A 156 22.95 4.85 -5.07
CA TYR A 156 23.18 4.09 -6.30
C TYR A 156 23.86 2.75 -5.99
N LEU A 157 24.76 2.70 -5.02
CA LEU A 157 25.33 1.44 -4.53
C LEU A 157 24.26 0.54 -3.93
N ARG A 158 23.35 1.07 -3.08
CA ARG A 158 22.20 0.28 -2.58
C ARG A 158 21.30 -0.21 -3.71
N ARG A 159 21.09 0.63 -4.72
CA ARG A 159 20.29 0.25 -5.90
C ARG A 159 20.96 -0.87 -6.69
N LEU A 160 22.28 -0.82 -6.81
CA LEU A 160 23.07 -1.84 -7.48
C LEU A 160 23.05 -3.16 -6.69
N GLU A 161 23.17 -3.11 -5.36
CA GLU A 161 22.97 -4.28 -4.48
C GLU A 161 21.60 -4.93 -4.73
N CYS A 162 20.51 -4.13 -4.71
CA CYS A 162 19.15 -4.63 -4.98
C CYS A 162 19.00 -5.20 -6.40
N PHE A 163 19.59 -4.54 -7.41
CA PHE A 163 19.51 -4.97 -8.80
C PHE A 163 20.22 -6.31 -9.03
N LEU A 164 21.38 -6.50 -8.40
CA LEU A 164 22.21 -7.71 -8.51
C LEU A 164 21.78 -8.82 -7.54
N GLY A 165 20.75 -8.60 -6.71
CA GLY A 165 20.33 -9.57 -5.70
C GLY A 165 21.34 -9.80 -4.58
N MET A 166 22.21 -8.82 -4.31
CA MET A 166 23.22 -8.91 -3.25
C MET A 166 22.62 -8.61 -1.88
N ALA A 167 23.21 -9.16 -0.82
CA ALA A 167 22.83 -8.85 0.56
C ALA A 167 23.00 -7.35 0.89
N GLU A 168 22.13 -6.80 1.75
CA GLU A 168 22.24 -5.40 2.19
C GLU A 168 23.62 -5.13 2.82
N GLY A 169 24.31 -4.10 2.31
CA GLY A 169 25.65 -3.76 2.78
C GLY A 169 26.80 -4.33 1.93
N ALA A 170 26.53 -5.22 0.97
CA ALA A 170 27.59 -5.93 0.26
C ALA A 170 28.57 -5.00 -0.47
N LEU A 171 28.09 -3.87 -1.00
CA LEU A 171 28.91 -2.81 -1.60
C LEU A 171 29.02 -1.59 -0.68
N THR A 172 27.96 -1.25 0.05
CA THR A 172 27.89 -0.04 0.86
C THR A 172 28.70 -0.11 2.15
N ASP A 173 28.89 -1.30 2.73
CA ASP A 173 29.78 -1.47 3.89
C ASP A 173 31.27 -1.41 3.47
N LEU A 174 31.59 -1.65 2.19
CA LEU A 174 32.95 -1.53 1.64
C LEU A 174 33.42 -0.07 1.49
N VAL A 175 32.53 0.90 1.69
CA VAL A 175 32.85 2.33 1.56
C VAL A 175 33.66 2.84 2.75
N GLY A 176 33.48 2.27 3.95
CA GLY A 176 34.15 2.70 5.17
C GLY A 176 33.74 4.12 5.62
N GLY A 177 32.90 4.22 6.65
CA GLY A 177 32.54 5.49 7.31
C GLY A 177 31.05 5.88 7.28
N GLY A 178 30.51 6.16 8.48
CA GLY A 178 29.30 6.97 8.75
C GLY A 178 27.94 6.40 8.33
N ARG A 179 27.06 6.12 9.31
CA ARG A 179 25.62 5.87 9.08
C ARG A 179 25.02 7.05 8.28
N VAL A 180 24.77 6.87 6.99
CA VAL A 180 23.83 7.71 6.26
C VAL A 180 22.44 7.17 6.55
N ALA A 181 21.69 7.93 7.37
CA ALA A 181 20.28 7.74 7.63
C ALA A 181 19.54 7.43 6.33
N GLY A 182 18.71 6.39 6.36
CA GLY A 182 17.93 5.98 5.22
C GLY A 182 16.98 7.09 4.80
N SER A 183 16.97 7.42 3.51
CA SER A 183 15.76 7.93 2.89
C SER A 183 15.71 7.59 1.40
N ASP A 184 14.54 7.07 1.05
CA ASP A 184 13.85 7.12 -0.23
C ASP A 184 14.57 6.61 -1.47
N SER A 185 14.46 5.29 -1.63
CA SER A 185 14.38 4.66 -2.94
C SER A 185 13.12 5.18 -3.67
N THR A 186 13.24 6.29 -4.38
CA THR A 186 12.32 6.60 -5.47
C THR A 186 13.10 6.45 -6.76
N ALA A 187 12.97 5.27 -7.37
CA ALA A 187 13.13 5.19 -8.80
C ALA A 187 12.23 6.27 -9.41
N ALA A 188 12.77 7.12 -10.27
CA ALA A 188 11.97 7.94 -11.17
C ALA A 188 11.06 6.97 -11.93
N THR A 189 9.82 6.88 -11.47
CA THR A 189 8.78 6.12 -12.15
C THR A 189 8.05 7.13 -12.99
N GLU A 190 7.73 6.76 -14.24
CA GLU A 190 6.94 7.58 -15.15
C GLU A 190 5.77 8.20 -14.37
N SER A 191 5.75 9.53 -14.33
CA SER A 191 4.73 10.26 -13.59
C SER A 191 3.42 10.16 -14.35
N ILE A 192 2.45 9.43 -13.78
CA ILE A 192 1.08 9.41 -14.33
C ILE A 192 0.51 10.83 -14.24
N SER A 193 0.16 11.43 -15.38
CA SER A 193 -0.35 12.81 -15.51
C SER A 193 -1.52 13.08 -14.56
N TYR A 194 -2.45 12.12 -14.47
CA TYR A 194 -3.58 12.17 -13.55
C TYR A 194 -3.15 12.33 -12.07
N ARG A 195 -2.04 11.71 -11.65
CA ARG A 195 -1.54 11.83 -10.26
C ARG A 195 -0.94 13.21 -9.98
N VAL A 196 -0.38 13.87 -10.99
CA VAL A 196 0.12 15.24 -10.88
C VAL A 196 -1.06 16.20 -10.73
N LYS A 197 -2.03 16.13 -11.64
CA LYS A 197 -3.29 16.92 -11.56
C LYS A 197 -4.03 16.71 -10.24
N LEU A 198 -4.13 15.46 -9.77
CA LEU A 198 -4.78 15.16 -8.49
C LEU A 198 -4.01 15.78 -7.31
N ARG A 199 -2.67 15.81 -7.35
CA ARG A 199 -1.88 16.42 -6.28
C ARG A 199 -2.16 17.92 -6.19
N GLU A 200 -2.18 18.62 -7.32
CA GLU A 200 -2.52 20.04 -7.40
C GLU A 200 -3.93 20.31 -6.86
N LEU A 201 -4.92 19.53 -7.31
CA LEU A 201 -6.32 19.67 -6.88
C LEU A 201 -6.53 19.37 -5.38
N VAL A 202 -5.72 18.51 -4.78
CA VAL A 202 -5.78 18.21 -3.34
C VAL A 202 -5.29 19.39 -2.49
N HIS A 203 -4.31 20.16 -2.99
CA HIS A 203 -3.85 21.37 -2.30
C HIS A 203 -4.87 22.50 -2.38
N ASP A 204 -5.66 22.54 -3.46
CA ASP A 204 -6.75 23.50 -3.64
C ASP A 204 -8.06 22.97 -2.99
N SER A 205 -8.04 22.87 -1.66
CA SER A 205 -9.19 22.41 -0.86
C SER A 205 -10.28 23.46 -0.72
N TYR A 206 -11.53 23.02 -0.82
CA TYR A 206 -12.74 23.83 -0.67
C TYR A 206 -13.80 23.13 0.19
N ALA A 207 -13.49 21.97 0.79
CA ALA A 207 -14.43 21.31 1.70
C ALA A 207 -14.51 22.08 3.02
N LEU A 208 -15.71 22.14 3.60
CA LEU A 208 -15.93 22.68 4.93
C LEU A 208 -15.00 21.99 5.94
N LYS A 209 -14.26 22.78 6.72
CA LYS A 209 -13.30 22.26 7.69
C LYS A 209 -14.07 21.75 8.90
N LYS A 210 -13.65 20.62 9.48
CA LYS A 210 -14.30 20.09 10.69
C LYS A 210 -14.31 21.07 11.86
N THR A 211 -13.27 21.89 11.97
CA THR A 211 -13.12 22.91 13.02
C THR A 211 -14.06 24.10 12.85
N SER A 212 -14.69 24.26 11.69
CA SER A 212 -15.66 25.33 11.43
C SER A 212 -17.10 24.83 11.44
N ILE A 213 -17.33 23.58 11.85
CA ILE A 213 -18.68 23.01 11.88
C ILE A 213 -19.36 23.39 13.19
N GLY A 214 -20.52 24.05 13.10
CA GLY A 214 -21.33 24.44 14.25
C GLY A 214 -22.28 23.33 14.73
N ASP A 215 -22.66 23.39 16.00
CA ASP A 215 -23.49 22.38 16.67
C ASP A 215 -24.85 22.17 15.97
N SER A 216 -25.46 23.26 15.51
CA SER A 216 -26.72 23.26 14.76
C SER A 216 -26.69 22.36 13.52
N PHE A 217 -25.54 22.28 12.82
CA PHE A 217 -25.37 21.39 11.67
C PHE A 217 -25.03 19.96 12.08
N ILE A 218 -24.32 19.77 13.20
CA ILE A 218 -24.06 18.44 13.78
C ILE A 218 -25.38 17.76 14.13
N GLU A 219 -26.32 18.49 14.72
CA GLU A 219 -27.67 18.00 15.03
C GLU A 219 -28.44 17.63 13.77
N GLU A 220 -28.44 18.51 12.76
CA GLU A 220 -29.11 18.28 11.47
C GLU A 220 -28.56 17.03 10.76
N TRP A 221 -27.23 16.89 10.72
CA TRP A 221 -26.55 15.71 10.19
C TRP A 221 -26.88 14.44 10.97
N SER A 222 -26.90 14.52 12.31
CA SER A 222 -27.24 13.41 13.19
C SER A 222 -28.68 12.93 12.98
N SER A 223 -29.61 13.85 12.73
CA SER A 223 -30.99 13.53 12.36
C SER A 223 -31.08 12.83 11.00
N LEU A 224 -30.33 13.28 9.98
CA LEU A 224 -30.23 12.56 8.71
C LEU A 224 -29.65 11.16 8.89
N LEU A 225 -28.60 11.02 9.70
CA LEU A 225 -27.94 9.75 9.98
C LEU A 225 -28.91 8.76 10.63
N ARG A 226 -29.67 9.19 11.66
CA ARG A 226 -30.75 8.40 12.27
C ARG A 226 -31.81 8.02 11.24
N PHE A 227 -32.27 8.98 10.45
CA PHE A 227 -33.29 8.75 9.41
C PHE A 227 -32.85 7.69 8.39
N LYS A 228 -31.62 7.79 7.88
CA LYS A 228 -31.09 6.86 6.86
C LYS A 228 -30.70 5.50 7.43
N THR A 229 -30.51 5.37 8.74
CA THR A 229 -30.13 4.08 9.37
C THR A 229 -31.27 3.39 10.11
N SER A 230 -32.38 4.09 10.36
CA SER A 230 -33.56 3.51 10.99
C SER A 230 -34.22 2.45 10.10
N THR A 231 -34.54 1.32 10.73
CA THR A 231 -35.37 0.25 10.14
C THR A 231 -36.84 0.66 10.09
N PHE A 232 -37.29 1.50 11.01
CA PHE A 232 -38.67 1.93 11.13
C PHE A 232 -38.96 3.19 10.29
N VAL A 233 -40.17 3.26 9.77
CA VAL A 233 -40.68 4.35 8.94
C VAL A 233 -41.80 5.04 9.72
N LEU A 234 -41.78 6.38 9.82
CA LEU A 234 -42.83 7.16 10.50
C LEU A 234 -44.13 7.14 9.68
N ALA A 235 -45.28 7.26 10.36
CA ALA A 235 -46.62 7.08 9.79
C ALA A 235 -46.93 7.94 8.55
N ARG A 236 -46.39 9.15 8.43
CA ARG A 236 -46.56 10.02 7.22
C ARG A 236 -46.02 9.40 5.93
N ALA A 237 -45.10 8.44 6.02
CA ALA A 237 -44.58 7.69 4.87
C ALA A 237 -45.33 6.37 4.62
N ILE A 238 -46.41 6.08 5.36
CA ILE A 238 -47.32 4.94 5.16
C ILE A 238 -48.44 5.33 4.17
N GLU A 239 -49.00 6.54 4.29
CA GLU A 239 -50.06 7.03 3.38
C GLU A 239 -49.56 7.32 1.95
N ALA A 240 -48.29 7.69 1.81
CA ALA A 240 -47.62 7.92 0.52
C ALA A 240 -46.75 6.71 0.06
N ALA A 241 -46.84 5.57 0.76
CA ALA A 241 -46.05 4.38 0.45
C ALA A 241 -46.48 3.77 -0.90
N SER A 242 -45.83 4.20 -1.98
CA SER A 242 -45.58 3.30 -3.10
C SER A 242 -44.99 1.98 -2.55
N GLN A 243 -45.24 0.86 -3.23
CA GLN A 243 -44.75 -0.50 -2.90
C GLN A 243 -43.21 -0.64 -2.82
N THR A 244 -42.45 0.46 -2.78
CA THR A 244 -41.00 0.51 -2.87
C THR A 244 -40.35 0.87 -1.54
N ARG A 245 -39.45 -0.02 -1.09
CA ARG A 245 -38.71 0.11 0.17
C ARG A 245 -37.80 1.34 0.17
N ARG A 246 -37.87 2.16 1.23
CA ARG A 246 -36.96 3.31 1.46
C ARG A 246 -35.49 2.86 1.43
N PRO A 247 -34.60 3.53 0.67
CA PRO A 247 -33.18 3.20 0.67
C PRO A 247 -32.51 3.60 1.99
N THR A 248 -32.02 2.60 2.74
CA THR A 248 -31.31 2.80 4.01
C THR A 248 -29.78 2.65 3.85
N TRP A 249 -29.05 3.28 4.77
CA TRP A 249 -27.61 3.13 4.90
C TRP A 249 -27.27 1.96 5.80
N ARG A 250 -26.36 1.13 5.34
CA ARG A 250 -25.94 -0.07 6.06
C ARG A 250 -24.92 0.27 7.14
N ILE A 251 -25.25 -0.11 8.37
CA ILE A 251 -24.32 -0.18 9.51
C ILE A 251 -23.50 -1.47 9.38
N ARG A 252 -22.17 -1.38 9.53
CA ARG A 252 -21.28 -2.55 9.55
C ARG A 252 -21.12 -3.09 10.97
N SER A 253 -20.73 -4.37 11.08
CA SER A 253 -20.28 -4.94 12.35
C SER A 253 -19.13 -4.11 12.93
N ALA A 254 -19.04 -4.07 14.27
CA ALA A 254 -18.05 -3.31 15.01
C ALA A 254 -16.60 -3.68 14.56
N GLY A 255 -15.68 -2.71 14.61
CA GLY A 255 -14.25 -2.96 14.40
C GLY A 255 -13.57 -2.18 13.26
N LEU A 256 -14.31 -1.44 12.43
CA LEU A 256 -13.73 -0.40 11.57
C LEU A 256 -13.76 0.95 12.32
N PRO A 257 -12.66 1.70 12.40
CA PRO A 257 -12.68 3.01 13.03
C PRO A 257 -13.52 4.00 12.20
N PRO A 258 -14.15 5.00 12.83
CA PRO A 258 -14.79 6.09 12.11
C PRO A 258 -13.77 6.79 11.20
N THR A 259 -14.26 7.27 10.04
CA THR A 259 -13.39 7.94 9.06
C THR A 259 -13.38 9.43 9.32
N TYR A 260 -14.55 10.01 9.61
CA TYR A 260 -14.69 11.46 9.81
C TYR A 260 -14.98 11.85 11.26
N GLY A 261 -15.36 10.90 12.12
CA GLY A 261 -15.63 11.13 13.53
C GLY A 261 -16.92 10.44 13.93
N GLU A 262 -17.10 10.16 15.22
CA GLU A 262 -18.24 9.34 15.66
C GLU A 262 -19.59 9.95 15.30
N TRP A 263 -19.74 11.27 15.42
CA TRP A 263 -20.99 11.95 15.05
C TRP A 263 -21.29 11.94 13.54
N VAL A 264 -20.28 11.74 12.69
CA VAL A 264 -20.46 11.77 11.23
C VAL A 264 -20.89 10.42 10.69
N ASP A 265 -20.17 9.37 11.06
CA ASP A 265 -20.25 8.06 10.41
C ASP A 265 -20.34 6.89 11.37
N THR A 266 -20.78 7.11 12.62
CA THR A 266 -21.02 6.06 13.61
C THR A 266 -22.46 6.09 14.13
N VAL A 267 -23.08 4.92 14.27
CA VAL A 267 -24.37 4.71 14.93
C VAL A 267 -24.20 3.62 15.98
N ASN A 268 -24.45 3.92 17.25
CA ASN A 268 -24.29 2.99 18.38
C ASN A 268 -22.91 2.30 18.41
N GLY A 269 -21.83 3.08 18.24
CA GLY A 269 -20.46 2.57 18.19
C GLY A 269 -20.10 1.78 16.91
N ARG A 270 -21.02 1.67 15.94
CA ARG A 270 -20.83 0.92 14.70
C ARG A 270 -20.71 1.85 13.48
N PRO A 271 -19.73 1.63 12.59
CA PRO A 271 -19.48 2.51 11.47
C PRO A 271 -20.48 2.34 10.33
N CYS A 272 -20.85 3.45 9.71
CA CYS A 272 -21.75 3.57 8.56
C CYS A 272 -21.00 4.20 7.36
N PRO A 273 -20.36 3.41 6.48
CA PRO A 273 -19.54 3.93 5.39
C PRO A 273 -20.30 4.79 4.38
N SER A 274 -21.61 4.56 4.19
CA SER A 274 -22.44 5.39 3.31
C SER A 274 -22.58 6.80 3.86
N ALA A 275 -22.72 6.95 5.19
CA ALA A 275 -22.74 8.25 5.85
C ALA A 275 -21.42 9.00 5.65
N SER A 276 -20.29 8.29 5.79
CA SER A 276 -18.95 8.81 5.52
C SER A 276 -18.82 9.45 4.13
N ILE A 277 -19.32 8.75 3.09
CA ILE A 277 -19.30 9.22 1.71
C ILE A 277 -20.27 10.39 1.53
N ALA A 278 -21.49 10.30 2.08
CA ALA A 278 -22.48 11.35 2.01
C ALA A 278 -21.97 12.64 2.68
N PHE A 279 -21.33 12.53 3.84
CA PHE A 279 -20.78 13.67 4.55
C PHE A 279 -19.68 14.34 3.76
N GLN A 280 -18.78 13.56 3.15
CA GLN A 280 -17.76 14.13 2.28
C GLN A 280 -18.38 14.93 1.13
N MET A 281 -19.45 14.42 0.51
CA MET A 281 -20.17 15.14 -0.55
C MET A 281 -20.82 16.42 -0.03
N THR A 282 -21.43 16.37 1.16
CA THR A 282 -22.03 17.52 1.82
C THR A 282 -20.98 18.56 2.19
N ALA A 283 -19.92 18.20 2.91
CA ALA A 283 -18.85 19.12 3.30
C ALA A 283 -18.20 19.80 2.09
N GLN A 284 -18.03 19.08 0.97
CA GLN A 284 -17.53 19.66 -0.28
C GLN A 284 -18.54 20.61 -0.94
N PHE A 285 -19.84 20.33 -0.85
CA PHE A 285 -20.88 21.21 -1.39
C PHE A 285 -21.01 22.50 -0.57
N LEU A 286 -21.16 22.37 0.75
CA LEU A 286 -21.31 23.52 1.64
C LEU A 286 -20.04 24.38 1.64
N GLY A 287 -18.86 23.75 1.61
CA GLY A 287 -17.62 24.50 1.47
C GLY A 287 -17.47 25.20 0.11
N TRP A 288 -18.11 24.72 -0.96
CA TRP A 288 -18.20 25.45 -2.24
C TRP A 288 -19.17 26.64 -2.16
N LEU A 289 -20.25 26.55 -1.39
CA LEU A 289 -21.11 27.71 -1.13
C LEU A 289 -20.31 28.85 -0.48
N SER A 290 -19.45 28.53 0.48
CA SER A 290 -18.58 29.52 1.13
C SER A 290 -17.32 29.90 0.35
N LEU A 291 -17.04 29.23 -0.77
CA LEU A 291 -15.89 29.54 -1.60
C LEU A 291 -16.07 30.90 -2.28
N SER A 292 -15.01 31.70 -2.40
CA SER A 292 -15.08 33.03 -3.03
C SER A 292 -15.59 32.97 -4.47
N LYS A 293 -16.28 34.03 -4.92
CA LYS A 293 -16.75 34.14 -6.31
C LYS A 293 -15.61 34.10 -7.32
N SER A 294 -14.46 34.68 -6.97
CA SER A 294 -13.23 34.62 -7.77
C SER A 294 -12.71 33.19 -8.03
N ARG A 295 -13.07 32.23 -7.16
CA ARG A 295 -12.74 30.80 -7.29
C ARG A 295 -13.92 29.98 -7.81
N GLY A 296 -15.00 30.64 -8.25
CA GLY A 296 -16.21 30.04 -8.77
C GLY A 296 -17.18 29.50 -7.71
N GLY A 297 -17.04 29.92 -6.45
CA GLY A 297 -18.01 29.65 -5.38
C GLY A 297 -19.09 30.71 -5.26
N ARG A 298 -19.86 30.69 -4.15
CA ARG A 298 -20.96 31.65 -3.91
C ARG A 298 -20.64 32.73 -2.89
N GLU A 299 -19.52 32.63 -2.18
CA GLU A 299 -19.09 33.57 -1.13
C GLU A 299 -20.12 33.72 0.00
N MET A 300 -20.85 32.64 0.27
CA MET A 300 -21.81 32.58 1.37
C MET A 300 -21.08 32.52 2.72
N PRO A 301 -21.51 33.29 3.74
CA PRO A 301 -20.98 33.16 5.10
C PRO A 301 -21.00 31.70 5.57
N VAL A 302 -19.94 31.29 6.27
CA VAL A 302 -19.74 29.88 6.65
C VAL A 302 -20.89 29.36 7.52
N ASP A 303 -21.48 30.21 8.36
CA ASP A 303 -22.60 29.82 9.22
C ASP A 303 -23.90 29.65 8.41
N GLU A 304 -24.16 30.50 7.41
CA GLU A 304 -25.31 30.39 6.51
C GLU A 304 -25.21 29.18 5.57
N ALA A 305 -23.99 28.81 5.16
CA ALA A 305 -23.75 27.66 4.30
C ALA A 305 -24.02 26.32 5.00
N GLN A 306 -24.09 26.27 6.33
CA GLN A 306 -24.17 25.05 7.12
C GLN A 306 -25.59 24.50 7.27
N SER A 307 -26.21 24.12 6.15
CA SER A 307 -27.49 23.39 6.16
C SER A 307 -27.61 22.42 4.99
N LEU A 308 -28.20 21.25 5.24
CA LEU A 308 -28.64 20.29 4.21
C LEU A 308 -29.77 20.89 3.35
N GLY A 309 -30.48 21.91 3.84
CA GLY A 309 -31.55 22.58 3.10
C GLY A 309 -31.08 23.13 1.74
N HIS A 310 -29.79 23.48 1.62
CA HIS A 310 -29.20 23.94 0.35
C HIS A 310 -29.24 22.89 -0.76
N PHE A 311 -29.41 21.59 -0.44
CA PHE A 311 -29.63 20.55 -1.45
C PHE A 311 -31.00 20.64 -2.15
N ALA A 312 -31.97 21.36 -1.55
CA ALA A 312 -33.25 21.66 -2.21
C ALA A 312 -33.16 22.87 -3.15
N ASN A 313 -32.03 23.61 -3.14
CA ASN A 313 -31.79 24.68 -4.10
C ASN A 313 -31.18 24.11 -5.39
N VAL A 314 -32.02 24.03 -6.43
CA VAL A 314 -31.64 23.50 -7.75
C VAL A 314 -30.47 24.26 -8.37
N GLU A 315 -30.52 25.60 -8.35
CA GLU A 315 -29.47 26.44 -8.94
C GLU A 315 -28.12 26.14 -8.28
N TYR A 316 -28.09 26.03 -6.95
CA TYR A 316 -26.86 25.78 -6.21
C TYR A 316 -26.28 24.41 -6.52
N VAL A 317 -27.12 23.37 -6.52
CA VAL A 317 -26.66 22.01 -6.81
C VAL A 317 -26.15 21.91 -8.24
N LEU A 318 -26.88 22.43 -9.23
CA LEU A 318 -26.48 22.34 -10.64
C LEU A 318 -25.23 23.18 -10.94
N SER A 319 -25.15 24.41 -10.40
CA SER A 319 -23.95 25.26 -10.54
C SER A 319 -22.72 24.60 -9.93
N TYR A 320 -22.87 23.97 -8.76
CA TYR A 320 -21.79 23.22 -8.13
C TYR A 320 -21.33 22.01 -8.94
N LEU A 321 -22.28 21.29 -9.56
CA LEU A 321 -21.95 20.15 -10.42
C LEU A 321 -21.21 20.62 -11.68
N GLN A 322 -21.63 21.73 -12.29
CA GLN A 322 -20.95 22.31 -13.45
C GLN A 322 -19.53 22.76 -13.08
N TRP A 323 -19.38 23.53 -11.99
CA TRP A 323 -18.07 23.94 -11.49
C TRP A 323 -17.14 22.75 -11.23
N ARG A 324 -17.65 21.64 -10.69
CA ARG A 324 -16.84 20.42 -10.49
C ARG A 324 -16.48 19.71 -11.78
N ILE A 325 -17.32 19.77 -12.81
CA ILE A 325 -17.01 19.25 -14.14
C ILE A 325 -15.87 20.07 -14.75
N ASP A 326 -15.97 21.39 -14.72
CA ASP A 326 -14.98 22.32 -15.27
C ASP A 326 -13.63 22.17 -14.55
N ARG A 327 -13.66 22.17 -13.21
CA ARG A 327 -12.50 21.88 -12.36
C ARG A 327 -11.87 20.51 -12.66
N GLY A 328 -12.69 19.54 -13.06
CA GLY A 328 -12.25 18.20 -13.46
C GLY A 328 -11.61 18.15 -14.85
N GLY A 329 -11.64 19.23 -15.63
CA GLY A 329 -11.27 19.27 -17.05
C GLY A 329 -12.42 18.86 -17.98
N GLY A 330 -13.65 19.27 -17.67
CA GLY A 330 -14.83 19.07 -18.53
C GLY A 330 -15.44 17.66 -18.52
N THR A 331 -14.98 16.77 -17.63
CA THR A 331 -15.36 15.35 -17.67
C THR A 331 -16.44 15.00 -16.63
N VAL A 332 -17.60 14.53 -17.10
CA VAL A 332 -18.64 13.97 -16.23
C VAL A 332 -18.21 12.61 -15.70
N ASN A 333 -18.02 12.52 -14.38
CA ASN A 333 -17.58 11.29 -13.70
C ASN A 333 -18.62 10.80 -12.67
N ASN A 334 -18.38 9.64 -12.07
CA ASN A 334 -19.32 9.02 -11.11
C ASN A 334 -19.63 9.88 -9.87
N SER A 335 -18.77 10.83 -9.48
CA SER A 335 -19.07 11.71 -8.34
C SER A 335 -20.27 12.62 -8.66
N VAL A 336 -20.34 13.19 -9.86
CA VAL A 336 -21.46 14.03 -10.32
C VAL A 336 -22.78 13.29 -10.18
N ARG A 337 -22.84 12.06 -10.73
CA ARG A 337 -24.00 11.18 -10.61
C ARG A 337 -24.37 10.93 -9.14
N ARG A 338 -23.40 10.65 -8.27
CA ARG A 338 -23.65 10.34 -6.86
C ARG A 338 -24.17 11.53 -6.06
N ILE A 339 -23.65 12.74 -6.27
CA ILE A 339 -24.20 13.93 -5.61
C ILE A 339 -25.62 14.19 -6.07
N LEU A 340 -25.90 14.06 -7.37
CA LEU A 340 -27.23 14.28 -7.90
C LEU A 340 -28.23 13.23 -7.37
N GLN A 341 -27.82 11.96 -7.28
CA GLN A 341 -28.61 10.89 -6.63
C GLN A 341 -28.85 11.17 -5.15
N PHE A 342 -27.84 11.69 -4.44
CA PHE A 342 -27.95 12.03 -3.04
C PHE A 342 -28.94 13.18 -2.83
N ALA A 343 -28.80 14.29 -3.56
CA ALA A 343 -29.71 15.44 -3.53
C ALA A 343 -31.15 15.01 -3.85
N LYS A 344 -31.35 14.25 -4.94
CA LYS A 344 -32.65 13.64 -5.29
C LYS A 344 -33.23 12.80 -4.14
N SER A 345 -32.40 12.03 -3.44
CA SER A 345 -32.87 11.18 -2.33
C SER A 345 -33.25 11.96 -1.06
N LEU A 346 -32.76 13.20 -0.93
CA LEU A 346 -33.10 14.08 0.18
C LEU A 346 -34.42 14.81 -0.08
N THR A 347 -34.70 15.15 -1.34
CA THR A 347 -35.87 15.92 -1.77
C THR A 347 -37.06 15.08 -2.25
N HIS A 348 -36.98 13.75 -2.17
CA HIS A 348 -38.07 12.87 -2.62
C HIS A 348 -39.41 13.22 -1.94
N PRO A 349 -40.52 13.42 -2.68
CA PRO A 349 -41.79 13.86 -2.11
C PRO A 349 -42.27 12.99 -0.92
N ASP A 350 -42.24 11.67 -1.09
CA ASP A 350 -42.83 10.77 -0.08
C ASP A 350 -41.81 10.24 0.96
N GLN A 351 -40.53 10.20 0.60
CA GLN A 351 -39.48 9.47 1.34
C GLN A 351 -38.24 10.33 1.63
N GLY A 352 -38.29 11.60 1.26
CA GLY A 352 -37.17 12.54 1.38
C GLY A 352 -37.03 13.03 2.81
N PHE A 353 -35.78 13.05 3.30
CA PHE A 353 -35.49 13.60 4.61
C PHE A 353 -35.87 15.08 4.69
N LEU A 354 -35.58 15.88 3.65
CA LEU A 354 -35.83 17.32 3.70
C LEU A 354 -37.32 17.64 3.73
N VAL A 355 -38.16 16.90 3.00
CA VAL A 355 -39.61 17.12 2.96
C VAL A 355 -40.22 17.00 4.37
N GLY A 356 -39.78 16.00 5.15
CA GLY A 356 -40.29 15.77 6.50
C GLY A 356 -39.75 16.70 7.59
N ASN A 357 -38.87 17.66 7.26
CA ASN A 357 -38.18 18.52 8.22
C ASN A 357 -38.23 20.01 7.77
N PRO A 358 -39.40 20.67 7.79
CA PRO A 358 -39.59 22.05 7.32
C PRO A 358 -38.79 23.10 8.09
N GLU A 359 -38.39 22.82 9.32
CA GLU A 359 -37.50 23.67 10.12
C GLU A 359 -36.12 23.86 9.46
N ILE A 360 -35.67 22.89 8.66
CA ILE A 360 -34.46 23.02 7.83
C ILE A 360 -34.70 24.03 6.69
N GLY A 361 -35.91 24.06 6.13
CA GLY A 361 -36.32 25.04 5.13
C GLY A 361 -36.18 26.48 5.63
N ALA A 362 -36.57 26.73 6.89
CA ALA A 362 -36.50 28.06 7.50
C ALA A 362 -35.06 28.60 7.54
N ARG A 363 -34.07 27.72 7.77
CA ARG A 363 -32.63 28.07 7.78
C ARG A 363 -32.10 28.51 6.42
N VAL A 364 -32.76 28.09 5.34
CA VAL A 364 -32.40 28.46 3.96
C VAL A 364 -33.41 29.42 3.32
N GLY A 365 -34.16 30.14 4.16
CA GLY A 365 -35.05 31.22 3.75
C GLY A 365 -36.45 30.80 3.29
N VAL A 366 -36.89 29.56 3.57
CA VAL A 366 -38.25 29.08 3.26
C VAL A 366 -38.97 28.71 4.55
N ARG A 367 -39.72 29.65 5.11
CA ARG A 367 -40.35 29.50 6.43
C ARG A 367 -41.65 28.71 6.40
N ASP A 368 -42.38 28.79 5.30
CA ASP A 368 -43.65 28.10 5.10
C ASP A 368 -43.45 26.65 4.67
N SER A 369 -44.16 25.74 5.34
CA SER A 369 -44.11 24.29 5.09
C SER A 369 -44.58 23.94 3.68
N GLU A 370 -45.64 24.58 3.16
CA GLU A 370 -46.17 24.27 1.83
C GLU A 370 -45.18 24.66 0.72
N SER A 371 -44.60 25.85 0.82
CA SER A 371 -43.54 26.35 -0.05
C SER A 371 -42.28 25.48 0.03
N TRP A 372 -41.96 24.94 1.22
CA TRP A 372 -40.84 24.03 1.39
C TRP A 372 -41.07 22.68 0.72
N GLU A 373 -42.26 22.10 0.88
CA GLU A 373 -42.67 20.87 0.19
C GLU A 373 -42.67 21.07 -1.33
N ALA A 374 -43.21 22.18 -1.83
CA ALA A 374 -43.20 22.55 -3.24
C ALA A 374 -41.77 22.70 -3.78
N ARG A 375 -40.87 23.36 -3.04
CA ARG A 375 -39.44 23.48 -3.41
C ARG A 375 -38.77 22.11 -3.48
N CYS A 376 -38.98 21.24 -2.50
CA CYS A 376 -38.42 19.88 -2.53
C CYS A 376 -38.94 19.06 -3.71
N ARG A 377 -40.25 19.12 -4.00
CA ARG A 377 -40.87 18.45 -5.14
C ARG A 377 -40.30 18.93 -6.47
N GLY A 378 -40.18 20.25 -6.66
CA GLY A 378 -39.55 20.84 -7.84
C GLY A 378 -38.09 20.40 -8.00
N ALA A 379 -37.31 20.42 -6.92
CA ALA A 379 -35.93 19.97 -6.92
C ALA A 379 -35.81 18.47 -7.27
N TYR A 380 -36.69 17.63 -6.73
CA TYR A 380 -36.73 16.20 -7.05
C TYR A 380 -36.94 15.93 -8.54
N GLU A 381 -37.95 16.55 -9.15
CA GLU A 381 -38.24 16.37 -10.58
C GLU A 381 -37.09 16.90 -11.46
N GLN A 382 -36.49 18.04 -11.11
CA GLN A 382 -35.32 18.55 -11.82
C GLN A 382 -34.13 17.58 -11.71
N PHE A 383 -33.78 17.11 -10.51
CA PHE A 383 -32.65 16.19 -10.35
C PHE A 383 -32.90 14.84 -11.03
N LYS A 384 -34.14 14.35 -11.05
CA LYS A 384 -34.56 13.15 -11.79
C LYS A 384 -34.41 13.35 -13.30
N TYR A 385 -34.85 14.48 -13.84
CA TYR A 385 -34.65 14.85 -15.25
C TYR A 385 -33.16 14.94 -15.59
N THR A 386 -32.38 15.67 -14.81
CA THR A 386 -30.93 15.81 -15.03
C THR A 386 -30.22 14.45 -14.96
N LEU A 387 -30.59 13.57 -14.02
CA LEU A 387 -29.97 12.24 -13.88
C LEU A 387 -30.21 11.35 -15.12
N ARG A 388 -31.41 11.45 -15.72
CA ARG A 388 -31.76 10.72 -16.95
C ARG A 388 -30.99 11.24 -18.16
N ASN A 389 -30.75 12.56 -18.21
CA ASN A 389 -30.08 13.25 -19.30
C ASN A 389 -28.57 13.50 -19.06
N LEU A 390 -27.97 12.85 -18.04
CA LEU A 390 -26.55 12.99 -17.78
C LEU A 390 -25.75 12.45 -18.98
N PRO A 391 -24.73 13.20 -19.47
CA PRO A 391 -23.81 12.69 -20.47
C PRO A 391 -23.15 11.38 -20.04
N LYS A 392 -22.64 10.62 -21.01
CA LYS A 392 -21.95 9.35 -20.77
C LYS A 392 -20.86 9.56 -19.72
N ILE A 393 -20.90 8.75 -18.66
CA ILE A 393 -19.90 8.82 -17.59
C ILE A 393 -18.55 8.39 -18.15
N SER A 394 -17.62 9.32 -18.15
CA SER A 394 -16.24 9.10 -18.56
C SER A 394 -15.40 8.72 -17.34
N ARG A 395 -14.53 7.72 -17.52
CA ARG A 395 -13.54 7.36 -16.50
C ARG A 395 -12.41 8.37 -16.58
N ALA A 396 -12.26 9.20 -15.54
CA ALA A 396 -11.20 10.20 -15.45
C ALA A 396 -9.76 9.59 -15.47
N ARG A 397 -9.64 8.27 -15.29
CA ARG A 397 -8.40 7.51 -15.40
C ARG A 397 -8.69 6.12 -15.95
N ASP A 398 -7.73 5.56 -16.67
CA ASP A 398 -7.69 4.13 -16.93
C ASP A 398 -7.10 3.40 -15.69
N PRO A 399 -7.86 2.52 -15.00
CA PRO A 399 -7.32 1.74 -13.88
C PRO A 399 -6.18 0.79 -14.29
N PHE A 400 -6.06 0.45 -15.57
CA PHE A 400 -5.03 -0.47 -16.09
C PHE A 400 -3.71 0.23 -16.41
N GLU A 401 -3.73 1.54 -16.71
CA GLU A 401 -2.54 2.32 -17.08
C GLU A 401 -1.31 2.07 -16.16
N PRO A 402 -1.42 2.07 -14.82
CA PRO A 402 -0.27 1.85 -13.94
C PRO A 402 0.34 0.45 -14.02
N ILE A 403 -0.40 -0.52 -14.54
CA ILE A 403 0.00 -1.94 -14.63
C ILE A 403 -0.02 -2.45 -16.07
N LYS A 404 -0.21 -1.58 -17.07
CA LYS A 404 -0.39 -1.96 -18.47
C LYS A 404 0.76 -2.83 -18.98
N LYS A 405 2.01 -2.41 -18.74
CA LYS A 405 3.24 -3.15 -19.07
C LYS A 405 3.29 -4.56 -18.45
N ILE A 406 2.63 -4.76 -17.31
CA ILE A 406 2.55 -6.07 -16.63
C ILE A 406 1.46 -6.93 -17.23
N LEU A 407 0.31 -6.34 -17.58
CA LEU A 407 -0.80 -7.04 -18.20
C LEU A 407 -0.50 -7.48 -19.63
N GLU A 408 0.40 -6.79 -20.32
CA GLU A 408 0.88 -7.12 -21.67
C GLU A 408 1.82 -8.33 -21.69
N LEU A 409 2.39 -8.72 -20.55
CA LEU A 409 3.19 -9.95 -20.46
C LEU A 409 2.34 -11.17 -20.84
N GLU A 410 3.02 -12.19 -21.36
CA GLU A 410 2.39 -13.49 -21.65
C GLU A 410 1.80 -14.09 -20.37
N ASN A 411 2.58 -14.07 -19.29
CA ASN A 411 2.10 -14.39 -17.94
C ASN A 411 2.32 -13.21 -16.98
N PRO A 412 1.29 -12.39 -16.71
CA PRO A 412 1.37 -11.26 -15.78
C PRO A 412 1.83 -11.61 -14.36
N LEU A 413 1.64 -12.87 -13.91
CA LEU A 413 2.08 -13.30 -12.58
C LEU A 413 3.60 -13.40 -12.45
N ASN A 414 4.35 -13.53 -13.55
CA ASN A 414 5.81 -13.56 -13.51
C ASN A 414 6.38 -12.28 -12.88
N ALA A 415 5.80 -11.12 -13.19
CA ALA A 415 6.20 -9.85 -12.59
C ALA A 415 6.01 -9.83 -11.06
N VAL A 416 4.98 -10.52 -10.56
CA VAL A 416 4.70 -10.65 -9.12
C VAL A 416 5.68 -11.60 -8.46
N VAL A 417 5.99 -12.75 -9.08
CA VAL A 417 7.01 -13.69 -8.60
C VAL A 417 8.36 -13.01 -8.48
N ASP A 418 8.76 -12.24 -9.50
CA ASP A 418 10.01 -11.49 -9.45
C ASP A 418 10.00 -10.41 -8.37
N ALA A 419 8.87 -9.77 -8.12
CA ALA A 419 8.73 -8.83 -7.01
C ALA A 419 8.91 -9.52 -5.65
N ILE A 420 8.41 -10.75 -5.49
CA ILE A 420 8.60 -11.58 -4.29
C ILE A 420 10.08 -11.97 -4.13
N ARG A 421 10.76 -12.37 -5.20
CA ARG A 421 12.22 -12.65 -5.16
C ARG A 421 13.04 -11.43 -4.74
N ARG A 422 12.68 -10.23 -5.25
CA ARG A 422 13.37 -8.99 -4.89
C ARG A 422 13.14 -8.58 -3.44
N ILE A 423 11.93 -8.75 -2.90
CA ILE A 423 11.73 -8.51 -1.47
C ILE A 423 12.52 -9.52 -0.63
N ASP A 424 12.66 -10.77 -1.09
CA ASP A 424 13.45 -11.78 -0.39
C ASP A 424 14.94 -11.43 -0.33
N ALA A 425 15.51 -10.94 -1.44
CA ALA A 425 16.88 -10.42 -1.46
C ALA A 425 17.07 -9.20 -0.53
N ASP A 426 16.01 -8.42 -0.32
CA ASP A 426 15.98 -7.25 0.57
C ASP A 426 15.70 -7.61 2.06
N ARG A 427 15.76 -8.89 2.44
CA ARG A 427 15.54 -9.31 3.83
C ARG A 427 16.51 -8.59 4.77
N PRO A 428 16.00 -7.82 5.76
CA PRO A 428 16.86 -7.17 6.72
C PRO A 428 17.61 -8.21 7.55
N ALA A 429 18.94 -8.11 7.61
CA ALA A 429 19.75 -9.01 8.42
C ALA A 429 19.61 -8.75 9.94
N THR A 430 18.66 -7.92 10.40
CA THR A 430 18.68 -7.34 11.76
C THR A 430 18.05 -8.17 12.88
N GLY A 431 17.29 -9.24 12.62
CA GLY A 431 16.74 -10.09 13.70
C GLY A 431 15.60 -9.45 14.51
N GLY A 432 15.06 -8.30 14.08
CA GLY A 432 14.19 -7.45 14.91
C GLY A 432 12.89 -7.00 14.24
N ILE A 433 12.30 -5.91 14.75
CA ILE A 433 11.01 -5.35 14.26
C ILE A 433 11.01 -5.08 12.74
N TRP A 434 12.17 -4.76 12.16
CA TRP A 434 12.31 -4.51 10.74
C TRP A 434 12.26 -5.79 9.90
N GLU A 435 12.79 -6.90 10.43
CA GLU A 435 12.64 -8.21 9.81
C GLU A 435 11.19 -8.70 9.94
N ALA A 436 10.53 -8.42 11.06
CA ALA A 436 9.09 -8.67 11.19
C ALA A 436 8.25 -7.86 10.21
N VAL A 437 8.57 -6.56 10.01
CA VAL A 437 7.95 -5.70 9.00
C VAL A 437 8.19 -6.24 7.58
N TRP A 438 9.41 -6.70 7.29
CA TRP A 438 9.74 -7.34 6.01
C TRP A 438 8.91 -8.61 5.79
N ALA A 439 8.85 -9.51 6.78
CA ALA A 439 8.09 -10.75 6.69
C ALA A 439 6.59 -10.49 6.48
N ARG A 440 6.04 -9.51 7.20
CA ARG A 440 4.66 -9.03 6.99
C ARG A 440 4.45 -8.55 5.55
N ASP A 441 5.36 -7.72 5.04
CA ASP A 441 5.21 -7.09 3.73
C ASP A 441 5.40 -8.09 2.58
N ARG A 442 6.32 -9.05 2.75
CA ARG A 442 6.50 -10.20 1.88
C ARG A 442 5.23 -11.03 1.80
N LEU A 443 4.69 -11.43 2.95
CA LEU A 443 3.44 -12.18 3.01
C LEU A 443 2.28 -11.36 2.42
N LEU A 444 2.19 -10.06 2.72
CA LEU A 444 1.14 -9.19 2.20
C LEU A 444 1.14 -9.15 0.66
N LEU A 445 2.31 -9.05 0.03
CA LEU A 445 2.42 -9.03 -1.43
C LEU A 445 2.08 -10.39 -2.04
N ALA A 446 2.62 -11.47 -1.47
CA ALA A 446 2.42 -12.83 -1.96
C ALA A 446 0.97 -13.30 -1.79
N LEU A 447 0.36 -13.04 -0.62
CA LEU A 447 -0.98 -13.48 -0.30
C LEU A 447 -2.03 -12.87 -1.23
N VAL A 448 -1.85 -11.61 -1.65
CA VAL A 448 -2.77 -10.96 -2.59
C VAL A 448 -2.66 -11.54 -4.01
N ALA A 449 -1.52 -12.12 -4.36
CA ALA A 449 -1.35 -12.84 -5.62
C ALA A 449 -2.05 -14.22 -5.59
N SER A 450 -1.94 -14.92 -4.46
CA SER A 450 -2.63 -16.20 -4.21
C SER A 450 -4.15 -16.03 -4.09
N ASN A 451 -4.57 -15.06 -3.27
CA ASN A 451 -5.95 -14.80 -2.91
C ASN A 451 -6.21 -13.29 -3.09
N PRO A 452 -6.75 -12.86 -4.24
CA PRO A 452 -6.82 -11.45 -4.62
C PRO A 452 -7.95 -10.70 -3.89
N LEU A 453 -7.83 -10.63 -2.57
CA LEU A 453 -8.78 -10.02 -1.66
C LEU A 453 -8.85 -8.51 -1.84
N ARG A 454 -10.00 -7.92 -1.52
CA ARG A 454 -10.16 -6.47 -1.45
C ARG A 454 -9.36 -5.91 -0.28
N ALA A 455 -8.88 -4.68 -0.41
CA ALA A 455 -8.13 -3.99 0.64
C ALA A 455 -8.86 -3.93 1.99
N SER A 456 -10.21 -3.82 1.99
CA SER A 456 -11.00 -3.88 3.22
C SER A 456 -10.87 -5.22 3.93
N ASN A 457 -10.83 -6.31 3.17
CA ASN A 457 -10.77 -7.66 3.72
C ASN A 457 -9.36 -7.96 4.21
N LEU A 458 -8.32 -7.53 3.49
CA LEU A 458 -6.93 -7.63 3.96
C LEU A 458 -6.74 -6.91 5.30
N LYS A 459 -7.35 -5.74 5.48
CA LYS A 459 -7.29 -4.96 6.73
C LYS A 459 -8.01 -5.62 7.90
N LEU A 460 -8.95 -6.52 7.62
CA LEU A 460 -9.80 -7.18 8.63
C LEU A 460 -9.52 -8.67 8.76
N LEU A 461 -8.60 -9.22 7.96
CA LEU A 461 -8.22 -10.63 8.00
C LEU A 461 -7.65 -10.95 9.39
N THR A 462 -8.23 -11.93 10.06
CA THR A 462 -7.81 -12.37 11.40
C THR A 462 -7.10 -13.72 11.35
N TRP A 463 -6.23 -13.96 12.32
CA TRP A 463 -5.64 -15.24 12.64
C TRP A 463 -5.67 -15.45 14.15
N ARG A 464 -5.98 -16.68 14.56
CA ARG A 464 -6.00 -17.10 15.97
C ARG A 464 -5.38 -18.48 16.07
N ALA A 465 -4.64 -18.72 17.15
CA ALA A 465 -3.93 -19.98 17.37
C ALA A 465 -4.87 -21.18 17.53
N ASP A 466 -6.11 -20.95 17.98
CA ASP A 466 -7.18 -21.94 18.09
C ASP A 466 -7.86 -22.28 16.73
N ASN A 467 -7.31 -21.76 15.62
CA ASN A 467 -7.80 -21.99 14.27
C ASN A 467 -9.21 -21.40 13.97
N THR A 468 -9.75 -20.54 14.85
CA THR A 468 -11.05 -19.86 14.65
C THR A 468 -10.95 -18.55 13.85
N GLY A 469 -9.73 -18.15 13.48
CA GLY A 469 -9.46 -17.00 12.62
C GLY A 469 -9.94 -17.19 11.17
N MET A 470 -9.90 -16.11 10.39
CA MET A 470 -10.22 -16.17 8.95
C MET A 470 -9.13 -16.84 8.13
N LEU A 471 -7.86 -16.56 8.43
CA LEU A 471 -6.72 -17.32 7.93
C LEU A 471 -6.48 -18.48 8.89
N ARG A 472 -6.63 -19.71 8.41
CA ARG A 472 -6.63 -20.92 9.24
C ARG A 472 -6.15 -22.13 8.46
N GLN A 473 -5.90 -23.24 9.14
CA GLN A 473 -5.61 -24.52 8.52
C GLN A 473 -6.89 -25.37 8.41
N ASP A 474 -7.01 -26.15 7.34
CA ASP A 474 -8.05 -27.17 7.23
C ASP A 474 -7.65 -28.48 7.92
N SER A 475 -8.49 -29.50 7.84
CA SER A 475 -8.24 -30.82 8.44
C SER A 475 -7.01 -31.55 7.88
N SER A 476 -6.54 -31.17 6.69
CA SER A 476 -5.32 -31.70 6.06
C SER A 476 -4.05 -30.91 6.43
N GLY A 477 -4.18 -29.85 7.23
CA GLY A 477 -3.09 -28.94 7.58
C GLY A 477 -2.82 -27.88 6.51
N GLY A 478 -3.58 -27.86 5.42
CA GLY A 478 -3.48 -26.88 4.36
C GLY A 478 -4.02 -25.52 4.77
N TRP A 479 -3.35 -24.43 4.38
CA TRP A 479 -3.81 -23.08 4.71
C TRP A 479 -4.97 -22.66 3.81
N GLU A 480 -6.02 -22.12 4.41
CA GLU A 480 -7.18 -21.55 3.73
C GLU A 480 -7.56 -20.17 4.28
N ILE A 481 -8.29 -19.39 3.47
CA ILE A 481 -8.95 -18.17 3.92
C ILE A 481 -10.45 -18.37 3.87
N VAL A 482 -11.09 -18.18 5.02
CA VAL A 482 -12.54 -18.26 5.20
C VAL A 482 -13.09 -16.91 5.66
N ILE A 483 -13.93 -16.29 4.83
CA ILE A 483 -14.57 -15.01 5.13
C ILE A 483 -16.08 -15.16 4.91
N GLN A 484 -16.84 -14.85 5.95
CA GLN A 484 -18.30 -14.92 5.90
C GLN A 484 -18.93 -13.82 5.02
N PRO A 485 -20.06 -14.07 4.36
CA PRO A 485 -20.74 -13.12 3.47
C PRO A 485 -20.98 -11.74 4.08
N GLU A 486 -21.28 -11.66 5.37
CA GLU A 486 -21.62 -10.43 6.10
C GLU A 486 -20.45 -9.44 6.16
N LEU A 487 -19.23 -9.96 6.04
CA LEU A 487 -17.99 -9.18 6.08
C LEU A 487 -17.62 -8.60 4.71
N PHE A 488 -18.26 -9.06 3.63
CA PHE A 488 -18.06 -8.51 2.30
C PHE A 488 -18.89 -7.25 2.05
N LYS A 489 -18.27 -6.30 1.33
CA LYS A 489 -18.95 -5.08 0.85
C LYS A 489 -20.10 -5.37 -0.13
N ASN A 490 -20.14 -6.55 -0.74
CA ASN A 490 -21.10 -6.93 -1.80
C ASN A 490 -21.99 -8.11 -1.38
N GLN A 491 -22.47 -8.17 -0.12
CA GLN A 491 -23.37 -9.23 0.32
C GLN A 491 -24.69 -9.30 -0.48
N ALA A 492 -25.13 -8.22 -1.14
CA ALA A 492 -26.28 -8.26 -2.05
C ALA A 492 -25.89 -8.64 -3.51
N GLY A 493 -24.63 -9.01 -3.75
CA GLY A 493 -24.09 -9.46 -5.03
C GLY A 493 -23.47 -10.86 -4.90
N ALA A 494 -22.53 -11.23 -5.78
CA ALA A 494 -21.86 -12.55 -5.78
C ALA A 494 -21.27 -13.03 -4.43
N ALA A 495 -20.99 -12.11 -3.52
CA ALA A 495 -20.44 -12.44 -2.20
C ALA A 495 -21.52 -12.76 -1.15
N GLY A 496 -22.81 -12.65 -1.50
CA GLY A 496 -23.95 -13.06 -0.67
C GLY A 496 -24.30 -14.54 -0.82
N ASP A 497 -24.02 -15.11 -1.99
CA ASP A 497 -24.52 -16.43 -2.37
C ASP A 497 -23.71 -17.57 -1.73
N ARG A 498 -22.47 -17.29 -1.31
CA ARG A 498 -21.60 -18.27 -0.64
C ARG A 498 -20.48 -17.60 0.16
N PRO A 499 -20.04 -18.21 1.28
CA PRO A 499 -18.84 -17.78 2.00
C PRO A 499 -17.62 -17.85 1.06
N TYR A 500 -16.68 -16.92 1.23
CA TYR A 500 -15.39 -17.04 0.57
C TYR A 500 -14.59 -18.10 1.32
N ARG A 501 -14.38 -19.26 0.71
CA ARG A 501 -13.51 -20.32 1.23
C ARG A 501 -12.57 -20.73 0.11
N MET A 502 -11.31 -20.33 0.21
CA MET A 502 -10.31 -20.60 -0.82
C MET A 502 -9.00 -21.07 -0.19
N PRO A 503 -8.35 -22.10 -0.74
CA PRO A 503 -7.02 -22.48 -0.31
C PRO A 503 -6.03 -21.35 -0.60
N VAL A 504 -4.98 -21.29 0.22
CA VAL A 504 -3.80 -20.48 -0.02
C VAL A 504 -2.76 -21.35 -0.72
N GLN A 505 -2.11 -20.79 -1.73
CA GLN A 505 -1.08 -21.48 -2.50
C GLN A 505 0.01 -22.07 -1.59
N GLU A 506 0.33 -23.35 -1.80
CA GLU A 506 1.20 -24.14 -0.92
C GLU A 506 2.58 -23.54 -0.68
N GLN A 507 3.18 -22.95 -1.72
CA GLN A 507 4.50 -22.30 -1.62
C GLN A 507 4.52 -21.13 -0.63
N LEU A 508 3.36 -20.59 -0.23
CA LEU A 508 3.24 -19.52 0.75
C LEU A 508 3.11 -20.06 2.18
N TRP A 509 2.84 -21.34 2.39
CA TRP A 509 2.64 -21.91 3.73
C TRP A 509 3.84 -21.67 4.65
N PRO A 510 5.11 -21.86 4.21
CA PRO A 510 6.25 -21.51 5.05
C PRO A 510 6.28 -20.03 5.42
N PHE A 511 5.83 -19.13 4.52
CA PHE A 511 5.85 -17.70 4.76
C PHE A 511 4.80 -17.32 5.80
N ILE A 512 3.63 -17.95 5.73
CA ILE A 512 2.54 -17.80 6.69
C ILE A 512 2.99 -18.30 8.07
N THR A 513 3.48 -19.54 8.15
CA THR A 513 3.91 -20.16 9.40
C THR A 513 5.01 -19.34 10.08
N THR A 514 6.09 -19.01 9.37
CA THR A 514 7.18 -18.19 9.92
C THR A 514 6.68 -16.80 10.31
N TYR A 515 5.84 -16.16 9.50
CA TYR A 515 5.29 -14.85 9.85
C TYR A 515 4.47 -14.90 11.14
N LEU A 516 3.47 -15.79 11.20
CA LEU A 516 2.52 -15.83 12.31
C LEU A 516 3.17 -16.31 13.61
N ARG A 517 4.11 -17.26 13.54
CA ARG A 517 4.79 -17.80 14.72
C ARG A 517 5.91 -16.87 15.21
N ASP A 518 6.79 -16.44 14.30
CA ASP A 518 8.07 -15.84 14.70
C ASP A 518 8.05 -14.31 14.71
N TYR A 519 7.21 -13.68 13.87
CA TYR A 519 7.24 -12.23 13.63
C TYR A 519 5.97 -11.48 14.02
N TRP A 520 4.81 -12.12 13.88
CA TRP A 520 3.51 -11.52 14.16
C TRP A 520 3.37 -11.13 15.63
N PRO A 521 3.82 -11.92 16.64
CA PRO A 521 3.76 -11.51 18.04
C PRO A 521 4.53 -10.21 18.32
N MET A 522 5.67 -9.99 17.64
CA MET A 522 6.47 -8.77 17.77
C MET A 522 5.72 -7.52 17.25
N LEU A 523 4.90 -7.70 16.22
CA LEU A 523 4.16 -6.62 15.60
C LEU A 523 2.83 -6.38 16.33
N SER A 524 2.05 -7.43 16.62
CA SER A 524 0.72 -7.35 17.22
C SER A 524 0.78 -6.97 18.69
N ARG A 525 1.85 -7.39 19.41
CA ARG A 525 2.04 -7.17 20.85
C ARG A 525 0.84 -7.63 21.68
N GLY A 526 0.14 -8.68 21.22
CA GLY A 526 -1.08 -9.20 21.84
C GLY A 526 -2.29 -8.26 21.79
N GLN A 527 -2.23 -7.15 21.05
CA GLN A 527 -3.32 -6.14 21.06
C GLN A 527 -4.43 -6.42 20.05
N THR A 528 -4.26 -7.40 19.16
CA THR A 528 -5.21 -7.70 18.09
C THR A 528 -4.97 -9.09 17.55
N ASP A 529 -5.99 -9.67 16.91
CA ASP A 529 -5.97 -10.92 16.15
C ASP A 529 -5.81 -10.69 14.63
N ARG A 530 -5.64 -9.45 14.18
CA ARG A 530 -5.51 -9.15 12.73
C ARG A 530 -4.17 -9.64 12.19
N VAL A 531 -4.18 -10.28 11.02
CA VAL A 531 -2.98 -10.78 10.34
C VAL A 531 -2.03 -9.64 9.99
N PHE A 532 -2.54 -8.57 9.38
CA PHE A 532 -1.70 -7.45 8.94
C PHE A 532 -1.85 -6.22 9.85
N VAL A 533 -0.81 -5.95 10.63
CA VAL A 533 -0.81 -4.85 11.61
C VAL A 533 0.24 -3.79 11.32
N SER A 534 -0.02 -2.57 11.78
CA SER A 534 0.96 -1.48 11.79
C SER A 534 1.93 -1.67 12.96
N HIS A 535 3.24 -1.62 12.73
CA HIS A 535 4.22 -1.64 13.82
C HIS A 535 4.12 -0.42 14.76
N LYS A 536 3.47 0.67 14.31
CA LYS A 536 3.27 1.90 15.10
C LYS A 536 2.03 1.85 15.99
N CYS A 537 0.94 1.24 15.51
CA CYS A 537 -0.37 1.26 16.16
C CYS A 537 -1.07 -0.10 16.01
N PRO A 538 -0.57 -1.15 16.68
CA PRO A 538 -0.97 -2.53 16.39
C PRO A 538 -2.41 -2.89 16.78
N GLY A 539 -2.97 -2.32 17.85
CA GLY A 539 -4.37 -2.58 18.24
C GLY A 539 -5.43 -2.02 17.26
N SER A 540 -5.04 -1.11 16.37
CA SER A 540 -5.96 -0.44 15.45
C SER A 540 -5.96 -1.04 14.04
N VAL A 541 -7.07 -0.89 13.31
CA VAL A 541 -7.11 -1.22 11.88
C VAL A 541 -6.04 -0.42 11.15
N TRP A 542 -5.21 -1.11 10.35
CA TRP A 542 -4.10 -0.47 9.65
C TRP A 542 -4.59 0.41 8.48
N LYS A 543 -4.93 1.68 8.79
CA LYS A 543 -5.40 2.67 7.81
C LYS A 543 -4.42 2.81 6.63
N GLY A 544 -3.12 2.81 6.91
CA GLY A 544 -2.02 2.95 5.96
C GLY A 544 -1.66 1.74 5.10
N LEU A 545 -2.37 0.60 5.20
CA LEU A 545 -2.05 -0.62 4.44
C LEU A 545 -1.95 -0.37 2.92
N ASN A 546 -2.91 0.36 2.34
CA ASN A 546 -2.89 0.67 0.90
C ASN A 546 -1.65 1.46 0.50
N ARG A 547 -1.25 2.44 1.34
CA ARG A 547 -0.07 3.25 1.07
C ARG A 547 1.21 2.43 1.21
N ARG A 548 1.27 1.53 2.18
CA ARG A 548 2.39 0.59 2.29
C ARG A 548 2.47 -0.31 1.07
N PHE A 549 1.34 -0.87 0.62
CA PHE A 549 1.28 -1.70 -0.58
C PHE A 549 1.70 -0.94 -1.85
N GLU A 550 1.29 0.32 -2.01
CA GLU A 550 1.79 1.20 -3.09
C GLU A 550 3.30 1.39 -3.03
N THR A 551 3.88 1.56 -1.83
CA THR A 551 5.33 1.67 -1.66
C THR A 551 6.04 0.37 -2.03
N LEU A 552 5.50 -0.78 -1.62
CA LEU A 552 6.07 -2.09 -1.95
C LEU A 552 6.04 -2.35 -3.45
N THR A 553 4.90 -2.14 -4.10
CA THR A 553 4.78 -2.34 -5.55
C THR A 553 5.62 -1.35 -6.33
N ARG A 554 5.72 -0.08 -5.92
CA ARG A 554 6.66 0.87 -6.55
C ARG A 554 8.11 0.40 -6.47
N ARG A 555 8.50 -0.23 -5.35
CA ARG A 555 9.87 -0.67 -5.10
C ARG A 555 10.19 -1.98 -5.82
N TYR A 556 9.31 -2.97 -5.75
CA TYR A 556 9.61 -4.37 -6.12
C TYR A 556 8.94 -4.82 -7.42
N LEU A 557 7.81 -4.22 -7.80
CA LEU A 557 7.09 -4.56 -9.02
C LEU A 557 7.60 -3.66 -10.16
N HIS A 558 8.56 -4.16 -10.91
CA HIS A 558 9.18 -3.43 -12.01
C HIS A 558 8.14 -3.00 -13.06
N GLY A 559 8.31 -1.78 -13.60
CA GLY A 559 7.35 -1.20 -14.55
C GLY A 559 6.08 -0.63 -13.92
N CYS A 560 5.95 -0.64 -12.59
CA CYS A 560 4.78 -0.12 -11.87
C CYS A 560 5.11 1.16 -11.08
N PRO A 561 4.34 2.27 -11.21
CA PRO A 561 4.48 3.50 -10.39
C PRO A 561 3.98 3.36 -8.95
N GLY A 562 3.74 2.13 -8.51
CA GLY A 562 3.08 1.79 -7.26
C GLY A 562 1.56 1.78 -7.42
N VAL A 563 0.93 0.73 -6.91
CA VAL A 563 -0.51 0.49 -6.96
C VAL A 563 -1.00 -0.12 -5.65
N GLY A 564 -2.30 -0.03 -5.37
CA GLY A 564 -2.91 -0.71 -4.22
C GLY A 564 -3.28 -2.17 -4.52
N PRO A 565 -3.75 -2.94 -3.51
CA PRO A 565 -4.10 -4.35 -3.65
C PRO A 565 -5.15 -4.65 -4.73
N HIS A 566 -6.04 -3.69 -5.02
CA HIS A 566 -7.06 -3.87 -6.05
C HIS A 566 -6.46 -4.11 -7.44
N SER A 567 -5.31 -3.52 -7.76
CA SER A 567 -4.64 -3.74 -9.06
C SER A 567 -4.16 -5.18 -9.24
N PHE A 568 -3.86 -5.90 -8.15
CA PHE A 568 -3.50 -7.32 -8.25
C PHE A 568 -4.69 -8.20 -8.63
N ARG A 569 -5.93 -7.79 -8.33
CA ARG A 569 -7.13 -8.46 -8.88
C ARG A 569 -7.13 -8.44 -10.40
N HIS A 570 -6.71 -7.33 -11.02
CA HIS A 570 -6.58 -7.23 -12.47
C HIS A 570 -5.46 -8.12 -13.00
N ILE A 571 -4.30 -8.14 -12.35
CA ILE A 571 -3.16 -8.99 -12.75
C ILE A 571 -3.56 -10.47 -12.70
N VAL A 572 -4.13 -10.93 -11.59
CA VAL A 572 -4.56 -12.33 -11.41
C VAL A 572 -5.63 -12.71 -12.41
N ALA A 573 -6.69 -11.90 -12.57
CA ALA A 573 -7.75 -12.20 -13.52
C ALA A 573 -7.23 -12.26 -14.96
N THR A 574 -6.37 -11.32 -15.34
CA THR A 574 -5.76 -11.30 -16.68
C THR A 574 -4.90 -12.55 -16.90
N ALA A 575 -4.07 -12.94 -15.93
CA ALA A 575 -3.24 -14.13 -16.03
C ALA A 575 -4.07 -15.42 -16.17
N VAL A 576 -5.17 -15.54 -15.41
CA VAL A 576 -6.09 -16.67 -15.50
C VAL A 576 -6.77 -16.72 -16.87
N ILE A 577 -7.30 -15.58 -17.34
CA ILE A 577 -7.98 -15.49 -18.64
C ILE A 577 -7.01 -15.79 -19.78
N LYS A 578 -5.80 -15.23 -19.78
CA LYS A 578 -4.79 -15.52 -20.82
C LYS A 578 -4.41 -17.00 -20.86
N ARG A 579 -4.29 -17.64 -19.70
CA ARG A 579 -3.87 -19.05 -19.62
C ARG A 579 -5.00 -20.03 -19.97
N THR A 580 -6.25 -19.71 -19.63
CA THR A 580 -7.36 -20.67 -19.68
C THR A 580 -8.46 -20.30 -20.68
N GLY A 581 -8.50 -19.05 -21.15
CA GLY A 581 -9.63 -18.48 -21.88
C GLY A 581 -10.90 -18.29 -21.03
N SER A 582 -10.91 -18.69 -19.75
CA SER A 582 -12.12 -18.79 -18.95
C SER A 582 -12.37 -17.55 -18.08
N PHE A 583 -13.40 -16.78 -18.43
CA PHE A 583 -13.93 -15.71 -17.57
C PHE A 583 -14.57 -16.26 -16.29
N THR A 584 -15.18 -17.44 -16.35
CA THR A 584 -15.77 -18.14 -15.20
C THR A 584 -14.71 -18.45 -14.15
N ALA A 585 -13.57 -19.01 -14.56
CA ALA A 585 -12.46 -19.31 -13.64
C ALA A 585 -11.94 -18.05 -12.94
N ALA A 586 -11.78 -16.96 -13.70
CA ALA A 586 -11.38 -15.67 -13.13
C ALA A 586 -12.44 -15.11 -12.16
N ALA A 587 -13.73 -15.26 -12.47
CA ALA A 587 -14.82 -14.82 -11.59
C ALA A 587 -14.87 -15.59 -10.27
N LEU A 588 -14.66 -16.90 -10.30
CA LEU A 588 -14.55 -17.74 -9.11
C LEU A 588 -13.39 -17.28 -8.21
N ILE A 589 -12.20 -17.06 -8.78
CA ILE A 589 -11.00 -16.61 -8.04
C ILE A 589 -11.18 -15.20 -7.47
N LEU A 590 -11.82 -14.31 -8.22
CA LEU A 590 -12.09 -12.95 -7.77
C LEU A 590 -13.24 -12.86 -6.76
N HIS A 591 -14.03 -13.93 -6.61
CA HIS A 591 -15.30 -13.94 -5.89
C HIS A 591 -16.23 -12.83 -6.39
N ASP A 592 -16.48 -12.84 -7.70
CA ASP A 592 -17.30 -11.87 -8.42
C ASP A 592 -18.24 -12.57 -9.42
N ARG A 593 -19.18 -11.84 -10.02
CA ARG A 593 -20.05 -12.41 -11.07
C ARG A 593 -19.30 -12.51 -12.40
N GLU A 594 -19.57 -13.56 -13.16
CA GLU A 594 -18.96 -13.72 -14.48
C GLU A 594 -19.30 -12.57 -15.41
N GLU A 595 -20.55 -12.09 -15.44
CA GLU A 595 -20.93 -10.98 -16.33
C GLU A 595 -20.11 -9.73 -16.02
N THR A 596 -19.89 -9.44 -14.73
CA THR A 596 -19.04 -8.33 -14.28
C THR A 596 -17.61 -8.51 -14.77
N VAL A 597 -17.02 -9.69 -14.60
CA VAL A 597 -15.65 -9.97 -15.02
C VAL A 597 -15.51 -9.88 -16.55
N ARG A 598 -16.43 -10.46 -17.31
CA ARG A 598 -16.45 -10.40 -18.77
C ARG A 598 -16.56 -8.95 -19.26
N ALA A 599 -17.51 -8.18 -18.74
CA ALA A 599 -17.65 -6.76 -19.08
C ALA A 599 -16.39 -5.95 -18.74
N HIS A 600 -15.66 -6.34 -17.68
CA HIS A 600 -14.44 -5.66 -17.27
C HIS A 600 -13.19 -6.05 -18.05
N TYR A 601 -13.05 -7.29 -18.54
CA TYR A 601 -11.80 -7.81 -19.12
C TYR A 601 -11.89 -8.27 -20.57
N ALA A 602 -13.07 -8.30 -21.20
CA ALA A 602 -13.23 -8.76 -22.59
C ALA A 602 -12.30 -8.03 -23.59
N HIS A 603 -12.05 -6.74 -23.37
CA HIS A 603 -11.16 -5.94 -24.21
C HIS A 603 -9.70 -6.41 -24.20
N LEU A 604 -9.21 -7.06 -23.13
CA LEU A 604 -7.85 -7.57 -23.04
C LEU A 604 -7.65 -8.83 -23.90
N VAL A 605 -8.70 -9.62 -24.07
CA VAL A 605 -8.70 -10.80 -24.95
C VAL A 605 -8.68 -10.38 -26.42
N GLY A 606 -9.38 -9.29 -26.78
CA GLY A 606 -9.39 -8.78 -28.16
C GLY A 606 -8.00 -8.39 -28.67
N THR A 607 -7.17 -7.76 -27.83
CA THR A 607 -5.78 -7.42 -28.18
C THR A 607 -4.87 -8.63 -28.31
N ASP A 608 -5.09 -9.68 -27.52
CA ASP A 608 -4.31 -10.92 -27.61
C ASP A 608 -4.83 -11.87 -28.71
N GLY A 609 -6.09 -11.73 -29.13
CA GLY A 609 -6.70 -12.50 -30.22
C GLY A 609 -6.01 -12.30 -31.57
N ALA A 610 -5.56 -11.07 -31.87
CA ALA A 610 -4.76 -10.81 -33.07
C ALA A 610 -3.40 -11.54 -33.03
N ARG A 611 -2.79 -11.65 -31.84
CA ARG A 611 -1.53 -12.39 -31.64
C ARG A 611 -1.76 -13.91 -31.71
N TRP A 612 -2.87 -14.40 -31.17
CA TRP A 612 -3.26 -15.80 -31.28
C TRP A 612 -3.52 -16.19 -32.73
N LEU A 613 -4.25 -15.37 -33.49
CA LEU A 613 -4.44 -15.55 -34.93
C LEU A 613 -3.09 -15.54 -35.67
N ALA A 614 -2.19 -14.61 -35.35
CA ALA A 614 -0.85 -14.57 -35.96
C ALA A 614 -0.04 -15.85 -35.69
N ASN A 615 -0.12 -16.42 -34.48
CA ASN A 615 0.55 -17.68 -34.14
C ASN A 615 -0.09 -18.87 -34.87
N VAL A 616 -1.43 -18.96 -34.89
CA VAL A 616 -2.17 -20.01 -35.62
C VAL A 616 -1.87 -19.94 -37.12
N LEU A 617 -1.86 -18.74 -37.69
CA LEU A 617 -1.46 -18.53 -39.09
C LEU A 617 -0.01 -18.93 -39.31
N SER A 618 0.93 -18.54 -38.43
CA SER A 618 2.34 -18.93 -38.56
C SER A 618 2.54 -20.45 -38.51
N GLU A 619 1.79 -21.19 -37.68
CA GLU A 619 1.81 -22.66 -37.67
C GLU A 619 1.17 -23.27 -38.93
N ALA A 620 0.08 -22.68 -39.42
CA ALA A 620 -0.57 -23.13 -40.66
C ALA A 620 0.31 -22.88 -41.90
N PHE A 621 0.95 -21.72 -41.98
CA PHE A 621 1.86 -21.35 -43.07
C PHE A 621 3.22 -22.03 -43.00
N LYS A 622 3.60 -22.68 -41.88
CA LYS A 622 4.76 -23.59 -41.86
C LYS A 622 4.49 -24.91 -42.59
N ARG A 623 3.24 -25.19 -42.95
CA ARG A 623 2.83 -26.40 -43.70
C ARG A 623 2.65 -26.14 -45.20
N VAL A 624 2.86 -24.90 -45.63
CA VAL A 624 2.99 -24.46 -47.03
C VAL A 624 4.45 -24.15 -47.25
#